data_AF-A0A0D3CPC4-F1
#
_entry.id   AF-A0A0D3CPC4-F1
#
_cell.length_a   1.000
_cell.length_b   1.000
_cell.length_c   1.000
_cell.angle_alpha   90.00
_cell.angle_beta   90.00
_cell.angle_gamma   90.00
#
_symmetry.space_group_name_H-M   'P 1'
#
loop_
_entity.id
_entity.type
_entity.pdbx_description
1 polymer ?
#
loop_
_entity_poly.entity_id
_entity_poly.type
_entity_poly.pdbx_seq_one_letter_code
_entity_poly.pdbx_strand_id
1 'polypeptide(L)' 'MDYEYVMDAGFPKKQMPKYWKGEKNIYCAGFSWKGIAGAAQDVMSITEDIKSILTTKY' A
#
# COMPACT_ATOMS: atom_id res chain seq x y z
N MET A 1 -9.63 -12.65 6.99
CA MET A 1 -8.44 -12.99 6.15
C MET A 1 -7.51 -11.77 6.09
N ASP A 2 -6.21 -11.94 5.89
CA ASP A 2 -5.24 -10.82 6.02
C ASP A 2 -5.48 -9.64 5.07
N TYR A 3 -6.17 -9.86 3.94
CA TYR A 3 -6.54 -8.77 3.03
C TYR A 3 -7.51 -7.75 3.65
N GLU A 4 -8.27 -8.11 4.69
CA GLU A 4 -9.19 -7.19 5.37
C GLU A 4 -8.45 -6.02 6.03
N TYR A 5 -7.16 -6.14 6.32
CA TYR A 5 -6.40 -5.02 6.88
C TYR A 5 -6.10 -3.92 5.85
N VAL A 6 -6.28 -4.19 4.56
CA VAL A 6 -5.98 -3.23 3.48
C VAL A 6 -7.13 -3.04 2.50
N MET A 7 -8.04 -4.01 2.36
CA MET A 7 -9.17 -3.98 1.43
C MET A 7 -10.51 -4.18 2.12
N ASP A 8 -11.54 -3.57 1.55
CA ASP A 8 -12.95 -3.79 1.83
C ASP A 8 -13.72 -4.00 0.52
N ALA A 9 -14.54 -5.05 0.45
CA ALA A 9 -15.28 -5.43 -0.76
C ALA A 9 -14.45 -5.47 -2.06
N GLY A 10 -13.15 -5.79 -1.98
CA GLY A 10 -12.23 -5.86 -3.13
C GLY A 10 -11.59 -4.53 -3.53
N PHE A 11 -11.81 -3.46 -2.77
CA PHE A 11 -11.20 -2.14 -2.98
C PHE A 11 -10.34 -1.73 -1.79
N PRO A 12 -9.29 -0.92 -1.98
CA PRO A 12 -8.51 -0.39 -0.87
C PRO A 12 -9.38 0.38 0.13
N LYS A 13 -9.17 0.14 1.43
CA LYS A 13 -9.89 0.84 2.52
C LYS A 13 -9.56 2.33 2.60
N LYS A 14 -8.34 2.70 2.21
CA LYS A 14 -7.86 4.08 2.24
C LYS A 14 -8.01 4.71 0.86
N GLN A 15 -8.21 6.02 0.85
CA GLN A 15 -8.27 6.82 -0.37
C GLN A 15 -6.87 7.27 -0.82
N MET A 16 -6.79 7.76 -2.05
CA MET A 16 -5.59 8.43 -2.56
C MET A 16 -5.17 9.60 -1.67
N PRO A 17 -3.86 9.84 -1.48
CA PRO A 17 -2.72 9.19 -2.15
C PRO A 17 -2.15 7.94 -1.44
N LYS A 18 -2.74 7.50 -0.31
CA LYS A 18 -2.21 6.40 0.53
C LYS A 18 -3.10 5.15 0.54
N TYR A 19 -3.83 4.90 -0.54
CA TYR A 19 -4.68 3.71 -0.69
C TYR A 19 -3.89 2.40 -0.55
N TRP A 20 -2.61 2.41 -0.95
CA TRP A 20 -1.72 1.26 -0.92
C TRP A 20 -1.34 0.78 0.50
N LYS A 21 -1.60 1.56 1.56
CA LYS A 21 -1.20 1.23 2.95
C LYS A 21 -2.39 0.83 3.81
N GLY A 22 -2.45 -0.42 4.24
CA GLY A 22 -3.41 -0.93 5.22
C GLY A 22 -2.99 -0.70 6.66
N GLU A 23 -3.56 -1.52 7.54
CA GLU A 23 -3.19 -1.68 8.95
C GLU A 23 -2.12 -2.77 9.10
N LYS A 24 -1.46 -2.83 10.26
CA LYS A 24 -0.46 -3.85 10.61
C LYS A 24 0.68 -4.02 9.58
N ASN A 25 1.02 -2.94 8.88
CA ASN A 25 2.02 -2.94 7.79
C ASN A 25 1.69 -3.94 6.67
N ILE A 26 0.41 -4.12 6.39
CA ILE A 26 -0.08 -4.83 5.20
C ILE A 26 -0.34 -3.79 4.11
N TYR A 27 0.03 -4.13 2.88
CA TYR A 27 -0.01 -3.22 1.73
C TYR A 27 -0.74 -3.86 0.55
N CYS A 28 -1.23 -3.02 -0.38
CA CYS A 28 -1.77 -3.43 -1.66
C CYS A 28 -1.18 -2.58 -2.79
N ALA A 29 -0.98 -3.18 -3.97
CA ALA A 29 -0.46 -2.50 -5.15
C ALA A 29 -1.36 -2.77 -6.37
N GLY A 30 -1.34 -1.87 -7.35
CA GLY A 30 -2.06 -2.02 -8.61
C GLY A 30 -3.47 -1.41 -8.63
N PHE A 31 -3.90 -0.78 -7.53
CA PHE A 31 -5.23 -0.14 -7.42
C PHE A 31 -5.22 1.37 -7.71
N SER A 32 -4.12 1.87 -8.26
CA SER A 32 -3.99 3.25 -8.75
C SER A 32 -4.88 3.59 -9.95
N TRP A 33 -5.39 2.58 -10.65
CA TRP A 33 -6.02 2.69 -11.98
C TRP A 33 -5.17 3.40 -13.04
N LYS A 34 -3.85 3.41 -12.89
CA LYS A 34 -2.90 3.98 -13.87
C LYS A 34 -2.11 2.91 -14.63
N GLY A 35 -2.65 1.69 -14.71
CA GLY A 35 -1.97 0.55 -15.33
C GLY A 35 -0.62 0.21 -14.68
N ILE A 36 0.32 -0.28 -15.48
CA ILE A 36 1.65 -0.74 -15.02
C ILE A 36 2.44 0.40 -14.36
N ALA A 37 2.37 1.62 -14.90
CA ALA A 37 3.05 2.79 -14.33
C ALA A 37 2.54 3.10 -12.90
N GLY A 38 1.23 2.92 -12.70
CA GLY A 38 0.60 3.02 -11.40
C GLY A 38 1.02 1.95 -10.41
N ALA A 39 1.09 0.69 -10.87
CA ALA A 39 1.61 -0.40 -10.05
C ALA A 39 3.07 -0.16 -9.63
N ALA A 40 3.91 0.35 -10.54
CA ALA A 40 5.28 0.73 -10.22
C ALA A 40 5.34 1.85 -9.18
N GLN A 41 4.47 2.86 -9.29
CA GLN A 41 4.35 3.93 -8.30
C GLN A 41 3.98 3.39 -6.91
N ASP A 42 3.01 2.46 -6.84
CA ASP A 42 2.61 1.82 -5.59
C ASP A 42 3.78 1.09 -4.93
N VAL A 43 4.51 0.30 -5.70
CA VAL A 43 5.69 -0.46 -5.21
C VAL A 43 6.76 0.48 -4.66
N MET A 44 7.03 1.61 -5.33
CA MET A 44 7.97 2.62 -4.83
C MET A 44 7.52 3.18 -3.48
N SER A 45 6.27 3.60 -3.35
CA SER A 45 5.73 4.14 -2.08
C SER A 45 5.72 3.12 -0.95
N ILE A 46 5.39 1.86 -1.23
CA ILE A 46 5.46 0.77 -0.25
C ILE A 46 6.89 0.55 0.23
N THR A 47 7.86 0.53 -0.70
CA THR A 47 9.27 0.31 -0.38
C THR A 47 9.82 1.44 0.49
N GLU A 48 9.47 2.69 0.20
CA GLU A 48 9.83 3.86 1.01
C GLU A 48 9.25 3.78 2.43
N ASP A 49 8.00 3.35 2.56
CA ASP A 49 7.35 3.18 3.87
C ASP A 49 8.02 2.09 4.71
N ILE A 50 8.32 0.93 4.10
CA ILE A 50 9.05 -0.16 4.75
C ILE A 50 10.44 0.33 5.19
N LYS A 51 11.16 1.02 4.32
CA LYS A 51 12.47 1.60 4.64
C LYS A 51 12.36 2.55 5.84
N SER A 52 11.38 3.45 5.84
CA SER A 52 11.15 4.36 6.96
C SER A 52 10.89 3.62 8.26
N ILE A 53 10.04 2.57 8.26
CA ILE A 53 9.75 1.77 9.45
C ILE A 53 11.01 1.06 9.97
N LEU A 54 11.83 0.51 9.08
CA LEU A 54 13.06 -0.19 9.45
C LEU A 54 14.11 0.78 9.98
N THR A 55 14.23 1.98 9.41
CA THR A 55 15.15 3.01 9.89
C THR A 55 14.74 3.60 11.24
N THR A 56 13.44 3.70 11.55
CA THR A 56 12.95 4.17 12.86
C THR A 56 13.11 3.14 13.98
N LYS A 57 13.36 1.87 13.67
CA LYS A 57 13.55 0.81 14.68
C LYS A 57 14.95 0.76 15.30
N TYR A 58 15.87 1.61 14.85
CA TYR A 58 17.23 1.79 15.36
C TYR A 58 17.45 3.26 15.70
#